data_AF-A0A1H4LER2-F1
#
_entry.id   AF-A0A1H4LER2-F1
#
_cell.length_a   1.000
_cell.length_b   1.000
_cell.length_c   1.000
_cell.angle_alpha   90.00
_cell.angle_beta   90.00
_cell.angle_gamma   90.00
#
_symmetry.space_group_name_H-M   'P 1'
#
loop_
_entity.id
_entity.type
_entity.pdbx_description
1 polymer ?
#
loop_
_entity_poly.entity_id
_entity_poly.type
_entity_poly.pdbx_seq_one_letter_code
_entity_poly.pdbx_strand_id
1 'polypeptide(L)'
;MKSFRLSLAAAASVLTLLASAGTTGASAADLEVVASIKPVHSLVAGVMEGVGEPQLILQGAGSPHTYSMRPSQARMLAGADVVFWVGPSMEVFLAKPLETLAGEAKLVSLSESEGITLIDMREGGAFEAHSHGDEDDHEAHQAGHDHEVGHDHEEKHAHDDGHDHEEGEKDHAHEDHAHEGHDHHDHGPDAHIWLDPENAKSIVNAVAEALSEADAGNASTYAANAARLNERIEALEAEIATGLEPVKERPFIVFHDAYQYFEKHFGLSAAGSITVSPEVIPGAQRVDEIRTKVSELDAACVFAEPQFEPRLVEVVTEGTNARSGVLDPLGAEIADGPDLYFDLMRGMAASLRGCLAK
;
A
#
# COMPACT_ATOMS: atom_id res chain seq x y z
N MET A 1 13.91 -45.24 -101.91
CA MET A 1 12.68 -44.49 -102.25
C MET A 1 11.75 -44.53 -101.05
N LYS A 2 11.38 -43.36 -100.50
CA LYS A 2 10.22 -42.98 -99.63
C LYS A 2 9.85 -43.97 -98.50
N SER A 3 9.74 -43.58 -97.23
CA SER A 3 8.91 -42.46 -96.74
C SER A 3 9.14 -42.16 -95.25
N PHE A 4 9.09 -40.87 -94.93
CA PHE A 4 8.84 -40.21 -93.63
C PHE A 4 7.87 -40.94 -92.68
N ARG A 5 8.13 -40.88 -91.36
CA ARG A 5 7.15 -40.41 -90.35
C ARG A 5 7.82 -39.78 -89.11
N LEU A 6 7.26 -38.62 -88.75
CA LEU A 6 7.47 -37.77 -87.58
C LEU A 6 6.79 -38.37 -86.34
N SER A 7 7.35 -38.21 -85.14
CA SER A 7 6.66 -38.29 -83.83
C SER A 7 7.51 -37.49 -82.82
N LEU A 8 7.21 -36.20 -82.64
CA LEU A 8 6.29 -35.61 -81.65
C LEU A 8 6.74 -35.84 -80.21
N ALA A 9 7.30 -34.78 -79.63
CA ALA A 9 7.72 -34.65 -78.24
C ALA A 9 6.50 -34.55 -77.31
N ALA A 10 6.60 -35.16 -76.14
CA ALA A 10 5.74 -34.87 -74.99
C ALA A 10 6.66 -34.57 -73.79
N ALA A 11 6.78 -33.29 -73.44
CA ALA A 11 7.39 -32.85 -72.19
C ALA A 11 6.28 -32.77 -71.14
N ALA A 12 6.39 -33.60 -70.10
CA ALA A 12 5.50 -33.56 -68.94
C ALA A 12 6.04 -32.54 -67.93
N SER A 13 5.39 -31.38 -67.82
CA SER A 13 5.63 -30.43 -66.74
C SER A 13 4.90 -30.89 -65.48
N VAL A 14 5.65 -31.28 -64.45
CA VAL A 14 5.14 -31.56 -63.11
C VAL A 14 5.02 -30.22 -62.39
N LEU A 15 3.79 -29.78 -62.12
CA LEU A 15 3.47 -28.60 -61.32
C LEU A 15 3.38 -29.04 -59.84
N THR A 16 4.43 -28.80 -59.07
CA THR A 16 4.44 -29.05 -57.62
C THR A 16 3.70 -27.93 -56.91
N LEU A 17 2.49 -28.22 -56.42
CA LEU A 17 1.68 -27.31 -55.63
C LEU A 17 2.25 -27.26 -54.20
N LEU A 18 2.98 -26.20 -53.84
CA LEU A 18 3.34 -25.90 -52.45
C LEU A 18 2.07 -25.42 -51.73
N ALA A 19 1.48 -26.28 -50.91
CA ALA A 19 0.46 -25.88 -49.95
C ALA A 19 1.15 -25.18 -48.77
N SER A 20 1.22 -23.85 -48.82
CA SER A 20 1.50 -23.03 -47.64
C SER A 20 0.29 -23.09 -46.72
N ALA A 21 0.34 -23.99 -45.73
CA ALA A 21 -0.56 -23.95 -44.59
C ALA A 21 -0.28 -22.64 -43.82
N GLY A 22 -1.12 -21.63 -44.04
CA GLY A 22 -1.15 -20.45 -43.20
C GLY A 22 -1.58 -20.87 -41.80
N THR A 23 -0.67 -20.79 -40.84
CA THR A 23 -1.01 -20.79 -39.43
C THR A 23 -1.76 -19.50 -39.15
N THR A 24 -3.09 -19.55 -39.17
CA THR A 24 -3.91 -18.53 -38.52
C THR A 24 -3.68 -18.68 -37.03
N GLY A 25 -2.71 -17.96 -36.49
CA GLY A 25 -2.65 -17.70 -35.05
C GLY A 25 -3.96 -17.02 -34.69
N ALA A 26 -4.79 -17.68 -33.89
CA ALA A 26 -5.85 -16.98 -33.19
C ALA A 26 -5.15 -15.89 -32.36
N SER A 27 -5.46 -14.62 -32.63
CA SER A 27 -5.17 -13.58 -31.66
C SER A 27 -6.04 -13.94 -30.46
N ALA A 28 -5.42 -14.45 -29.40
CA ALA A 28 -6.06 -14.40 -28.09
C ALA A 28 -6.47 -12.93 -27.88
N ALA A 29 -7.66 -12.69 -27.35
CA ALA A 29 -7.98 -11.35 -26.87
C ALA A 29 -6.92 -10.98 -25.84
N ASP A 30 -6.36 -9.78 -25.94
CA ASP A 30 -5.37 -9.30 -25.00
C ASP A 30 -6.00 -9.28 -23.60
N LEU A 31 -5.43 -10.02 -22.65
CA LEU A 31 -5.92 -10.12 -21.28
C LEU A 31 -5.79 -8.75 -20.59
N GLU A 32 -6.91 -8.17 -20.15
CA GLU A 32 -6.92 -6.86 -19.49
C GLU A 32 -6.62 -7.03 -17.99
N VAL A 33 -5.38 -6.73 -17.61
CA VAL A 33 -4.89 -6.87 -16.22
C VAL A 33 -4.76 -5.51 -15.57
N VAL A 34 -5.25 -5.37 -14.34
CA VAL A 34 -5.14 -4.15 -13.54
C VAL A 34 -4.40 -4.42 -12.23
N ALA A 35 -3.49 -3.53 -11.86
CA ALA A 35 -2.83 -3.51 -10.56
C ALA A 35 -3.18 -2.23 -9.79
N SER A 36 -3.38 -2.36 -8.48
CA SER A 36 -3.83 -1.26 -7.61
C SER A 36 -2.77 -0.17 -7.40
N ILE A 37 -1.55 -0.57 -7.03
CA ILE A 37 -0.45 0.32 -6.62
C ILE A 37 0.83 -0.01 -7.39
N LYS A 38 1.76 0.95 -7.45
CA LYS A 38 3.00 0.87 -8.23
C LYS A 38 3.89 -0.36 -7.91
N PRO A 39 4.13 -0.74 -6.64
CA PRO A 39 4.92 -1.93 -6.34
C PRO A 39 4.27 -3.23 -6.85
N VAL A 40 2.95 -3.35 -6.68
CA VAL A 40 2.18 -4.49 -7.21
C VAL A 40 2.22 -4.51 -8.73
N HIS A 41 2.00 -3.36 -9.37
CA HIS A 41 2.11 -3.21 -10.82
C HIS A 41 3.47 -3.65 -11.35
N SER A 42 4.56 -3.28 -10.67
CA SER A 42 5.91 -3.69 -11.06
C SER A 42 6.09 -5.21 -11.05
N LEU A 43 5.65 -5.87 -9.97
CA LEU A 43 5.73 -7.33 -9.87
C LEU A 43 4.86 -8.03 -10.93
N VAL A 44 3.64 -7.52 -11.15
CA VAL A 44 2.74 -8.05 -12.19
C VAL A 44 3.32 -7.85 -13.60
N ALA A 45 3.86 -6.68 -13.89
CA ALA A 45 4.53 -6.38 -15.16
C ALA A 45 5.74 -7.29 -15.40
N GLY A 46 6.50 -7.61 -14.34
CA GLY A 46 7.60 -8.56 -14.40
C GLY A 46 7.15 -9.98 -14.77
N VAL A 47 6.00 -10.44 -14.25
CA VAL A 47 5.43 -11.74 -14.64
C VAL A 47 4.87 -11.69 -16.07
N MET A 48 4.26 -10.58 -16.49
CA MET A 48 3.67 -10.41 -17.83
C MET A 48 4.68 -10.09 -18.95
N GLU A 49 5.97 -9.95 -18.62
CA GLU A 49 7.01 -9.52 -19.58
C GLU A 49 6.98 -10.32 -20.89
N GLY A 50 6.83 -9.61 -22.02
CA GLY A 50 6.74 -10.21 -23.36
C GLY A 50 5.36 -10.73 -23.77
N VAL A 51 4.37 -10.67 -22.89
CA VAL A 51 2.97 -11.05 -23.15
C VAL A 51 2.05 -9.83 -23.17
N GLY A 52 2.21 -8.91 -22.22
CA GLY A 52 1.42 -7.69 -22.11
C GLY A 52 1.91 -6.79 -20.98
N GLU A 53 1.18 -5.71 -20.71
CA GLU A 53 1.47 -4.77 -19.61
C GLU A 53 0.20 -4.52 -18.80
N PRO A 54 0.26 -4.61 -17.45
CA PRO A 54 -0.89 -4.30 -16.62
C PRO A 54 -1.15 -2.78 -16.60
N GLN A 55 -2.42 -2.41 -16.48
CA GLN A 55 -2.84 -1.04 -16.17
C GLN A 55 -2.64 -0.76 -14.67
N LEU A 56 -2.41 0.50 -14.32
CA LEU A 56 -2.16 0.94 -12.94
C LEU A 56 -3.25 1.90 -12.47
N ILE A 57 -3.90 1.58 -11.35
CA ILE A 57 -4.88 2.47 -10.71
C ILE A 57 -4.18 3.68 -10.08
N LEU A 58 -3.40 3.48 -9.02
CA LEU A 58 -2.78 4.57 -8.27
C LEU A 58 -1.44 4.96 -8.91
N GLN A 59 -1.41 6.13 -9.55
CA GLN A 59 -0.24 6.69 -10.20
C GLN A 59 0.38 7.83 -9.39
N GLY A 60 1.69 8.03 -9.54
CA GLY A 60 2.45 9.12 -8.90
C GLY A 60 2.50 8.99 -7.38
N ALA A 61 2.47 10.13 -6.69
CA ALA A 61 2.61 10.23 -5.24
C ALA A 61 1.27 10.17 -4.47
N GLY A 62 0.20 9.58 -5.01
CA GLY A 62 -1.04 9.42 -4.23
C GLY A 62 -0.85 8.49 -3.02
N SER A 63 -1.53 8.74 -1.89
CA SER A 63 -1.59 7.76 -0.81
C SER A 63 -2.73 6.77 -1.04
N PRO A 64 -2.51 5.44 -0.95
CA PRO A 64 -3.57 4.44 -1.08
C PRO A 64 -4.61 4.52 0.05
N HIS A 65 -4.31 5.19 1.16
CA HIS A 65 -5.23 5.33 2.29
C HIS A 65 -6.26 6.46 2.09
N THR A 66 -5.92 7.51 1.35
CA THR A 66 -6.78 8.70 1.14
C THR A 66 -7.18 8.90 -0.32
N TYR A 67 -6.82 7.97 -1.21
CA TYR A 67 -7.00 8.15 -2.64
C TYR A 67 -8.46 8.30 -3.07
N SER A 68 -8.71 9.21 -4.01
CA SER A 68 -10.02 9.37 -4.65
C SER A 68 -9.96 8.92 -6.11
N MET A 69 -10.80 7.95 -6.46
CA MET A 69 -10.80 7.34 -7.78
C MET A 69 -11.39 8.24 -8.86
N ARG A 70 -10.71 8.29 -10.01
CA ARG A 70 -11.11 9.03 -11.21
C ARG A 70 -12.07 8.20 -12.08
N PRO A 71 -12.96 8.83 -12.86
CA PRO A 71 -13.82 8.11 -13.80
C PRO A 71 -13.08 7.24 -14.83
N SER A 72 -11.84 7.59 -15.19
CA SER A 72 -11.01 6.75 -16.06
C SER A 72 -10.62 5.44 -15.37
N GLN A 73 -10.29 5.47 -14.09
CA GLN A 73 -9.97 4.27 -13.30
C GLN A 73 -11.19 3.37 -13.09
N ALA A 74 -12.36 3.95 -12.89
CA ALA A 74 -13.61 3.19 -12.86
C ALA A 74 -13.84 2.39 -14.18
N ARG A 75 -13.48 2.97 -15.33
CA ARG A 75 -13.56 2.27 -16.63
C ARG A 75 -12.49 1.19 -16.77
N MET A 76 -11.30 1.40 -16.22
CA MET A 76 -10.25 0.36 -16.17
C MET A 76 -10.77 -0.86 -15.42
N LEU A 77 -11.35 -0.67 -14.23
CA LEU A 77 -11.93 -1.78 -13.45
C LEU A 77 -13.06 -2.50 -14.19
N ALA A 78 -13.95 -1.75 -14.86
CA ALA A 78 -15.07 -2.33 -15.60
C ALA A 78 -14.67 -3.13 -16.85
N GLY A 79 -13.46 -2.93 -17.36
CA GLY A 79 -12.91 -3.66 -18.50
C GLY A 79 -11.89 -4.73 -18.12
N ALA A 80 -11.59 -4.91 -16.83
CA ALA A 80 -10.55 -5.83 -16.38
C ALA A 80 -11.03 -7.29 -16.45
N ASP A 81 -10.12 -8.19 -16.83
CA ASP A 81 -10.28 -9.64 -16.67
C ASP A 81 -9.71 -10.10 -15.32
N VAL A 82 -8.62 -9.46 -14.86
CA VAL A 82 -7.96 -9.76 -13.59
C VAL A 82 -7.55 -8.47 -12.89
N VAL A 83 -7.83 -8.36 -11.59
CA VAL A 83 -7.40 -7.24 -10.75
C VAL A 83 -6.55 -7.75 -9.59
N PHE A 84 -5.32 -7.26 -9.51
CA PHE A 84 -4.38 -7.49 -8.40
C PHE A 84 -4.37 -6.28 -7.47
N TRP A 85 -4.59 -6.53 -6.18
CA TRP A 85 -4.59 -5.52 -5.14
C TRP A 85 -4.09 -6.11 -3.84
N VAL A 86 -3.59 -5.29 -2.93
CA VAL A 86 -3.08 -5.78 -1.64
C VAL A 86 -4.22 -6.32 -0.81
N GLY A 87 -5.31 -5.57 -0.69
CA GLY A 87 -6.51 -5.99 0.03
C GLY A 87 -7.21 -4.82 0.72
N PRO A 88 -8.33 -5.09 1.42
CA PRO A 88 -9.18 -4.05 1.98
C PRO A 88 -8.50 -3.17 3.05
N SER A 89 -7.45 -3.67 3.70
CA SER A 89 -6.67 -2.91 4.69
C SER A 89 -5.71 -1.87 4.08
N MET A 90 -5.35 -2.02 2.80
CA MET A 90 -4.47 -1.08 2.08
C MET A 90 -5.29 -0.14 1.20
N GLU A 91 -6.00 -0.68 0.22
CA GLU A 91 -6.75 0.11 -0.75
C GLU A 91 -8.22 0.27 -0.34
N VAL A 92 -8.45 0.94 0.79
CA VAL A 92 -9.80 1.18 1.34
C VAL A 92 -10.74 1.80 0.30
N PHE A 93 -10.21 2.71 -0.53
CA PHE A 93 -10.96 3.35 -1.61
C PHE A 93 -11.41 2.39 -2.71
N LEU A 94 -10.82 1.19 -2.81
CA LEU A 94 -10.98 0.26 -3.92
C LEU A 94 -11.98 -0.85 -3.61
N ALA A 95 -12.21 -1.20 -2.33
CA ALA A 95 -13.09 -2.30 -1.93
C ALA A 95 -14.50 -2.22 -2.56
N LYS A 96 -15.24 -1.13 -2.30
CA LYS A 96 -16.60 -0.93 -2.86
C LYS A 96 -16.61 -0.79 -4.39
N PRO A 97 -15.68 -0.06 -5.02
CA PRO A 97 -15.56 -0.06 -6.47
C PRO A 97 -15.32 -1.43 -7.11
N LEU A 98 -14.52 -2.31 -6.49
CA LEU A 98 -14.34 -3.68 -7.02
C LEU A 98 -15.65 -4.47 -7.01
N GLU A 99 -16.40 -4.40 -5.91
CA GLU A 99 -17.71 -5.07 -5.81
C GLU A 99 -18.73 -4.59 -6.85
N THR A 100 -18.66 -3.31 -7.23
CA THR A 100 -19.69 -2.66 -8.05
C THR A 100 -19.32 -2.51 -9.51
N LEU A 101 -18.02 -2.42 -9.84
CA LEU A 101 -17.53 -2.10 -11.18
C LEU A 101 -16.77 -3.25 -11.83
N ALA A 102 -16.09 -4.12 -11.07
CA ALA A 102 -15.21 -5.13 -11.65
C ALA A 102 -15.95 -6.29 -12.36
N GLY A 103 -17.28 -6.36 -12.23
CA GLY A 103 -18.10 -7.31 -13.00
C GLY A 103 -17.70 -8.76 -12.74
N GLU A 104 -17.25 -9.46 -13.79
CA GLU A 104 -16.80 -10.86 -13.74
C GLU A 104 -15.29 -11.00 -13.57
N ALA A 105 -14.55 -9.90 -13.38
CA ALA A 105 -13.10 -9.92 -13.23
C ALA A 105 -12.68 -10.81 -12.06
N LYS A 106 -11.60 -11.57 -12.24
CA LYS A 106 -10.96 -12.30 -11.14
C LYS A 106 -10.26 -11.30 -10.22
N LEU A 107 -10.75 -11.17 -9.00
CA LEU A 107 -10.12 -10.35 -7.95
C LEU A 107 -9.10 -11.19 -7.18
N VAL A 108 -7.85 -10.74 -7.14
CA VAL A 108 -6.77 -11.41 -6.42
C VAL A 108 -6.32 -10.51 -5.27
N SER A 109 -6.77 -10.83 -4.05
CA SER A 109 -6.31 -10.21 -2.82
C SER A 109 -4.95 -10.78 -2.45
N LEU A 110 -3.90 -9.97 -2.58
CA LEU A 110 -2.53 -10.42 -2.36
C LEU A 110 -2.25 -10.71 -0.89
N SER A 111 -2.87 -10.01 0.06
CA SER A 111 -2.71 -10.29 1.49
C SER A 111 -3.26 -11.66 1.91
N GLU A 112 -4.16 -12.25 1.12
CA GLU A 112 -4.78 -13.55 1.35
C GLU A 112 -4.11 -14.68 0.54
N SER A 113 -3.08 -14.35 -0.24
CA SER A 113 -2.40 -15.33 -1.10
C SER A 113 -1.51 -16.29 -0.31
N GLU A 114 -1.32 -17.50 -0.86
CA GLU A 114 -0.49 -18.52 -0.22
C GLU A 114 0.96 -18.02 -0.03
N GLY A 115 1.52 -18.29 1.15
CA GLY A 115 2.92 -17.93 1.47
C GLY A 115 3.13 -16.48 1.90
N ILE A 116 2.07 -15.68 2.04
CA ILE A 116 2.17 -14.32 2.58
C ILE A 116 2.21 -14.37 4.10
N THR A 117 3.24 -13.76 4.66
CA THR A 117 3.36 -13.52 6.09
C THR A 117 2.71 -12.19 6.41
N LEU A 118 1.75 -12.19 7.32
CA LEU A 118 1.13 -10.98 7.86
C LEU A 118 1.70 -10.68 9.25
N ILE A 119 1.86 -9.40 9.54
CA ILE A 119 2.24 -8.91 10.86
C ILE A 119 1.19 -7.93 11.37
N ASP A 120 0.98 -7.95 12.68
CA ASP A 120 0.07 -7.02 13.33
C ASP A 120 0.62 -5.59 13.28
N MET A 121 -0.29 -4.62 13.28
CA MET A 121 0.09 -3.22 13.38
C MET A 121 0.76 -2.94 14.74
N ARG A 122 1.79 -2.09 14.76
CA ARG A 122 2.36 -1.62 16.03
C ARG A 122 1.41 -0.60 16.65
N GLU A 123 1.10 -0.78 17.92
CA GLU A 123 0.29 0.17 18.68
C GLU A 123 0.96 0.58 19.98
N GLY A 124 0.81 1.87 20.30
CA GLY A 124 1.16 2.42 21.59
C GLY A 124 2.66 2.74 21.79
N GLY A 125 2.95 3.35 22.93
CA GLY A 125 4.29 3.81 23.29
C GLY A 125 4.82 4.84 22.30
N ALA A 126 5.87 4.47 21.58
CA ALA A 126 6.48 5.31 20.56
C ALA A 126 5.87 5.10 19.16
N PHE A 127 4.77 4.38 19.01
CA PHE A 127 4.08 4.22 17.72
C PHE A 127 2.68 4.81 17.80
N GLU A 128 2.34 5.61 16.80
CA GLU A 128 1.01 6.24 16.71
C GLU A 128 -0.05 5.19 16.37
N ALA A 129 -1.22 5.28 17.02
CA ALA A 129 -2.33 4.41 16.71
C ALA A 129 -2.93 4.75 15.33
N HIS A 130 -3.29 3.73 14.56
CA HIS A 130 -3.91 3.89 13.24
C HIS A 130 -5.42 4.12 13.39
N SER A 131 -5.86 5.35 13.68
CA SER A 131 -7.30 5.66 13.70
C SER A 131 -7.84 5.70 12.27
N HIS A 132 -8.73 4.75 11.94
CA HIS A 132 -9.59 4.87 10.77
C HIS A 132 -10.66 5.90 11.11
N GLY A 133 -10.76 6.95 10.29
CA GLY A 133 -11.66 8.07 10.53
C GLY A 133 -13.12 7.62 10.57
N ASP A 134 -13.62 7.41 11.78
CA ASP A 134 -14.98 7.77 12.11
C ASP A 134 -14.96 9.26 12.51
N GLU A 135 -15.81 10.05 11.89
CA GLU A 135 -16.01 11.46 12.18
C GLU A 135 -16.56 11.65 13.60
N ASP A 136 -15.74 11.49 14.64
CA ASP A 136 -16.08 11.92 15.99
C ASP A 136 -15.04 12.94 16.48
N ASP A 137 -15.32 14.18 16.11
CA ASP A 137 -14.76 15.40 16.68
C ASP A 137 -15.17 15.47 18.17
N HIS A 138 -14.44 14.75 19.01
CA HIS A 138 -14.54 14.87 20.46
C HIS A 138 -13.20 15.39 21.00
N GLU A 139 -13.10 16.72 21.06
CA GLU A 139 -12.15 17.41 21.91
C GLU A 139 -12.21 16.82 23.32
N ALA A 140 -11.20 16.06 23.68
CA ALA A 140 -11.00 15.57 25.04
C ALA A 140 -10.62 16.75 25.94
N HIS A 141 -11.63 17.44 26.48
CA HIS A 141 -11.43 18.33 27.63
C HIS A 141 -11.08 17.50 28.87
N GLN A 142 -9.79 17.22 29.08
CA GLN A 142 -9.29 16.91 30.42
C GLN A 142 -9.22 18.20 31.24
N ALA A 143 -10.36 18.63 31.77
CA ALA A 143 -10.38 19.54 32.90
C ALA A 143 -10.22 18.71 34.19
N GLY A 144 -9.00 18.69 34.72
CA GLY A 144 -8.72 18.19 36.06
C GLY A 144 -9.50 19.01 37.09
N HIS A 145 -10.51 18.41 37.71
CA HIS A 145 -11.18 18.96 38.88
C HIS A 145 -10.45 18.51 40.14
N ASP A 146 -9.48 19.32 40.58
CA ASP A 146 -9.03 19.34 41.96
C ASP A 146 -10.15 19.92 42.83
N HIS A 147 -10.67 19.11 43.74
CA HIS A 147 -11.56 19.55 44.81
C HIS A 147 -10.71 19.93 46.04
N GLU A 148 -10.39 21.21 46.17
CA GLU A 148 -10.05 21.79 47.48
C GLU A 148 -11.24 22.55 48.09
N VAL A 149 -11.41 22.30 49.38
CA VAL A 149 -12.45 22.80 50.28
C VAL A 149 -12.12 24.22 50.74
N GLY A 150 -13.09 25.13 50.78
CA GLY A 150 -12.94 26.35 51.59
C GLY A 150 -13.89 27.52 51.33
N HIS A 151 -14.92 27.62 52.19
CA HIS A 151 -15.50 28.83 52.81
C HIS A 151 -16.28 29.91 52.02
N ASP A 152 -17.52 30.09 52.51
CA ASP A 152 -18.27 31.31 52.83
C ASP A 152 -18.24 32.53 51.89
N HIS A 153 -19.43 33.00 51.47
CA HIS A 153 -19.99 34.26 51.98
C HIS A 153 -21.43 34.52 51.49
N GLU A 154 -22.14 35.25 52.34
CA GLU A 154 -23.55 35.61 52.29
C GLU A 154 -23.94 36.70 51.27
N GLU A 155 -25.25 36.71 50.99
CA GLU A 155 -26.15 37.85 50.80
C GLU A 155 -26.43 38.50 49.42
N LYS A 156 -27.74 38.43 49.10
CA LYS A 156 -28.65 39.42 48.46
C LYS A 156 -28.63 39.59 46.94
N HIS A 157 -29.77 39.28 46.30
CA HIS A 157 -30.71 40.27 45.75
C HIS A 157 -32.05 39.59 45.34
N ALA A 158 -33.09 40.41 45.22
CA ALA A 158 -34.50 40.08 45.39
C ALA A 158 -35.36 40.35 44.14
N HIS A 159 -36.45 39.55 43.97
CA HIS A 159 -37.72 39.71 43.22
C HIS A 159 -37.66 40.09 41.71
N ASP A 160 -38.56 39.70 40.79
CA ASP A 160 -39.95 39.21 40.81
C ASP A 160 -40.31 38.59 39.43
N ASP A 161 -41.50 37.97 39.37
CA ASP A 161 -42.31 37.54 38.20
C ASP A 161 -41.85 36.25 37.49
N GLY A 162 -42.53 35.10 37.53
CA GLY A 162 -43.93 34.81 37.84
C GLY A 162 -44.49 34.04 36.64
N HIS A 163 -44.68 32.71 36.75
CA HIS A 163 -45.70 31.94 36.03
C HIS A 163 -45.84 30.54 36.64
N ASP A 164 -47.06 30.28 37.13
CA ASP A 164 -47.63 28.98 37.49
C ASP A 164 -47.39 27.92 36.42
N HIS A 165 -47.15 26.67 36.83
CA HIS A 165 -47.96 25.52 36.41
C HIS A 165 -47.77 24.35 37.38
N GLU A 166 -48.91 23.74 37.73
CA GLU A 166 -49.15 22.72 38.74
C GLU A 166 -48.48 21.37 38.48
N GLU A 167 -48.32 20.61 39.57
CA GLU A 167 -47.76 19.26 39.64
C GLU A 167 -48.61 18.18 38.94
N GLY A 168 -47.93 17.16 38.41
CA GLY A 168 -48.56 15.95 37.87
C GLY A 168 -47.55 14.85 37.52
N GLU A 169 -47.10 14.14 38.55
CA GLU A 169 -46.69 12.72 38.60
C GLU A 169 -45.72 12.11 37.55
N LYS A 170 -44.50 11.86 38.05
CA LYS A 170 -43.68 10.63 37.99
C LYS A 170 -44.09 9.54 36.98
N ASP A 171 -43.18 9.24 36.05
CA ASP A 171 -42.57 7.91 35.86
C ASP A 171 -41.51 7.99 34.75
N HIS A 172 -40.24 8.18 35.12
CA HIS A 172 -39.11 7.89 34.24
C HIS A 172 -38.39 6.67 34.78
N ALA A 173 -38.63 5.54 34.12
CA ALA A 173 -37.86 4.32 34.27
C ALA A 173 -36.37 4.65 34.04
N HIS A 174 -35.55 4.41 35.07
CA HIS A 174 -34.11 4.33 34.90
C HIS A 174 -33.83 3.00 34.19
N GLU A 175 -33.65 3.05 32.88
CA GLU A 175 -32.97 1.97 32.17
C GLU A 175 -31.49 2.05 32.55
N ASP A 176 -31.01 0.97 33.16
CA ASP A 176 -29.62 0.69 33.42
C ASP A 176 -28.84 0.79 32.09
N HIS A 177 -28.10 1.88 31.89
CA HIS A 177 -27.05 1.93 30.89
C HIS A 177 -25.92 1.01 31.36
N ALA A 178 -26.04 -0.27 31.00
CA ALA A 178 -24.92 -1.18 30.92
C ALA A 178 -23.86 -0.50 30.05
N HIS A 179 -22.72 -0.18 30.66
CA HIS A 179 -21.52 0.20 29.93
C HIS A 179 -21.10 -1.01 29.10
N GLU A 180 -21.54 -1.06 27.84
CA GLU A 180 -20.94 -1.92 26.85
C GLU A 180 -19.47 -1.55 26.76
N GLY A 181 -18.62 -2.56 26.97
CA GLY A 181 -17.17 -2.42 26.94
C GLY A 181 -16.76 -1.81 25.61
N HIS A 182 -15.82 -0.88 25.68
CA HIS A 182 -15.12 -0.37 24.51
C HIS A 182 -14.60 -1.56 23.71
N ASP A 183 -15.26 -1.84 22.58
CA ASP A 183 -14.72 -2.73 21.56
C ASP A 183 -13.39 -2.10 21.13
N HIS A 184 -12.31 -2.75 21.53
CA HIS A 184 -11.01 -2.53 20.92
C HIS A 184 -11.17 -2.96 19.46
N HIS A 185 -11.39 -2.00 18.58
CA HIS A 185 -11.35 -2.23 17.14
C HIS A 185 -9.97 -2.83 16.83
N ASP A 186 -9.95 -4.13 16.55
CA ASP A 186 -8.77 -4.86 16.12
C ASP A 186 -8.35 -4.23 14.79
N HIS A 187 -7.33 -3.36 14.84
CA HIS A 187 -6.77 -2.74 13.67
C HIS A 187 -6.17 -3.89 12.84
N GLY A 188 -6.69 -4.10 11.62
CA GLY A 188 -6.25 -5.19 10.75
C GLY A 188 -4.73 -5.21 10.55
N PRO A 189 -4.17 -6.32 10.03
CA PRO A 189 -2.73 -6.46 9.89
C PRO A 189 -2.10 -5.34 9.07
N ASP A 190 -0.82 -5.05 9.33
CA ASP A 190 -0.02 -4.15 8.52
C ASP A 190 -0.05 -4.63 7.06
N ALA A 191 -0.53 -3.75 6.19
CA ALA A 191 -0.81 -4.06 4.81
C ALA A 191 0.36 -3.72 3.86
N HIS A 192 1.50 -3.23 4.36
CA HIS A 192 2.69 -2.91 3.55
C HIS A 192 3.51 -4.16 3.13
N ILE A 193 2.80 -5.24 2.76
CA ILE A 193 3.35 -6.59 2.59
C ILE A 193 4.45 -6.70 1.54
N TRP A 194 4.46 -5.82 0.53
CA TRP A 194 5.43 -5.88 -0.57
C TRP A 194 6.85 -5.48 -0.14
N LEU A 195 6.99 -4.83 1.00
CA LEU A 195 8.28 -4.37 1.52
C LEU A 195 9.13 -5.49 2.13
N ASP A 196 8.55 -6.69 2.29
CA ASP A 196 9.29 -7.91 2.58
C ASP A 196 9.61 -8.65 1.25
N PRO A 197 10.90 -8.87 0.92
CA PRO A 197 11.30 -9.65 -0.26
C PRO A 197 10.71 -11.08 -0.32
N GLU A 198 10.49 -11.75 0.81
CA GLU A 198 9.86 -13.07 0.85
C GLU A 198 8.38 -12.98 0.45
N ASN A 199 7.66 -12.02 1.01
CA ASN A 199 6.28 -11.74 0.59
C ASN A 199 6.22 -11.34 -0.89
N ALA A 200 7.17 -10.56 -1.40
CA ALA A 200 7.23 -10.21 -2.82
C ALA A 200 7.38 -11.45 -3.71
N LYS A 201 8.19 -12.46 -3.31
CA LYS A 201 8.27 -13.74 -4.04
C LYS A 201 6.94 -14.49 -4.00
N SER A 202 6.24 -14.50 -2.87
CA SER A 202 4.89 -15.09 -2.76
C SER A 202 3.87 -14.38 -3.65
N ILE A 203 3.91 -13.04 -3.71
CA ILE A 203 3.09 -12.23 -4.64
C ILE A 203 3.37 -12.63 -6.09
N VAL A 204 4.65 -12.73 -6.48
CA VAL A 204 5.06 -13.13 -7.84
C VAL A 204 4.49 -14.50 -8.21
N ASN A 205 4.52 -15.46 -7.29
CA ASN A 205 3.97 -16.80 -7.52
C ASN A 205 2.44 -16.77 -7.67
N ALA A 206 1.74 -16.04 -6.79
CA ALA A 206 0.28 -15.90 -6.86
C ALA A 206 -0.18 -15.21 -8.16
N VAL A 207 0.57 -14.20 -8.60
CA VAL A 207 0.33 -13.53 -9.89
C VAL A 207 0.50 -14.51 -11.05
N ALA A 208 1.58 -15.28 -11.07
CA ALA A 208 1.85 -16.24 -12.13
C ALA A 208 0.78 -17.33 -12.22
N GLU A 209 0.30 -17.82 -11.09
CA GLU A 209 -0.81 -18.77 -11.02
C GLU A 209 -2.10 -18.14 -11.57
N ALA A 210 -2.48 -16.97 -11.06
CA ALA A 210 -3.71 -16.32 -11.48
C ALA A 210 -3.73 -15.97 -12.98
N LEU A 211 -2.61 -15.48 -13.52
CA LEU A 211 -2.46 -15.20 -14.95
C LEU A 211 -2.46 -16.48 -15.79
N SER A 212 -1.84 -17.57 -15.32
CA SER A 212 -1.84 -18.85 -16.03
C SER A 212 -3.23 -19.48 -16.11
N GLU A 213 -4.07 -19.26 -15.11
CA GLU A 213 -5.47 -19.69 -15.14
C GLU A 213 -6.31 -18.86 -16.11
N ALA A 214 -6.13 -17.53 -16.10
CA ALA A 214 -6.86 -16.62 -16.98
C ALA A 214 -6.41 -16.71 -18.45
N ASP A 215 -5.13 -17.01 -18.68
CA ASP A 215 -4.51 -17.09 -20.01
C ASP A 215 -3.56 -18.29 -20.10
N ALA A 216 -4.16 -19.47 -20.22
CA ALA A 216 -3.46 -20.75 -20.31
C ALA A 216 -2.51 -20.84 -21.54
N GLY A 217 -2.71 -20.00 -22.57
CA GLY A 217 -1.85 -19.95 -23.75
C GLY A 217 -0.44 -19.44 -23.43
N ASN A 218 -0.31 -18.56 -22.43
CA ASN A 218 0.96 -17.97 -22.01
C ASN A 218 1.47 -18.47 -20.65
N ALA A 219 0.82 -19.47 -20.05
CA ALA A 219 1.17 -20.04 -18.74
C ALA A 219 2.67 -20.40 -18.61
N SER A 220 3.29 -20.98 -19.64
CA SER A 220 4.73 -21.29 -19.58
C SER A 220 5.62 -20.04 -19.52
N THR A 221 5.18 -18.95 -20.14
CA THR A 221 5.88 -17.66 -20.11
C THR A 221 5.76 -17.03 -18.73
N TYR A 222 4.54 -16.97 -18.16
CA TYR A 222 4.32 -16.46 -16.80
C TYR A 222 5.16 -17.22 -15.75
N ALA A 223 5.17 -18.55 -15.81
CA ALA A 223 5.97 -19.38 -14.90
C ALA A 223 7.48 -19.14 -15.06
N ALA A 224 7.98 -19.02 -16.30
CA ALA A 224 9.39 -18.74 -16.56
C ALA A 224 9.79 -17.32 -16.11
N ASN A 225 8.89 -16.34 -16.27
CA ASN A 225 9.10 -14.97 -15.84
C ASN A 225 9.13 -14.87 -14.31
N ALA A 226 8.18 -15.52 -13.63
CA ALA A 226 8.13 -15.60 -12.18
C ALA A 226 9.41 -16.22 -11.58
N ALA A 227 9.91 -17.31 -12.16
CA ALA A 227 11.17 -17.91 -11.72
C ALA A 227 12.36 -16.94 -11.82
N ARG A 228 12.50 -16.23 -12.95
CA ARG A 228 13.56 -15.21 -13.12
C ARG A 228 13.38 -14.04 -12.17
N LEU A 229 12.15 -13.62 -11.92
CA LEU A 229 11.85 -12.50 -11.03
C LEU A 229 12.20 -12.87 -9.57
N ASN A 230 11.89 -14.09 -9.14
CA ASN A 230 12.28 -14.61 -7.82
C ASN A 230 13.81 -14.67 -7.64
N GLU A 231 14.56 -15.12 -8.65
CA GLU A 231 16.03 -15.09 -8.62
C GLU A 231 16.58 -13.66 -8.49
N ARG A 232 15.95 -12.70 -9.18
CA ARG A 232 16.33 -11.28 -9.07
C ARG A 232 16.02 -10.73 -7.67
N ILE A 233 14.89 -11.10 -7.07
CA ILE A 233 14.51 -10.67 -5.71
C ILE A 233 15.50 -11.21 -4.68
N GLU A 234 15.91 -12.49 -4.78
CA GLU A 234 16.96 -13.05 -3.90
C GLU A 234 18.30 -12.31 -4.04
N ALA A 235 18.69 -11.95 -5.27
CA ALA A 235 19.92 -11.18 -5.49
C ALA A 235 19.82 -9.77 -4.90
N LEU A 236 18.66 -9.11 -5.04
CA LEU A 236 18.37 -7.80 -4.45
C LEU A 236 18.40 -7.85 -2.92
N GLU A 237 17.81 -8.88 -2.33
CA GLU A 237 17.81 -9.09 -0.88
C GLU A 237 19.24 -9.16 -0.34
N ALA A 238 20.09 -9.99 -0.95
CA ALA A 238 21.49 -10.13 -0.54
C ALA A 238 22.28 -8.80 -0.68
N GLU A 239 22.00 -8.04 -1.76
CA GLU A 239 22.57 -6.71 -1.99
C GLU A 239 22.19 -5.73 -0.86
N ILE A 240 20.89 -5.64 -0.53
CA ILE A 240 20.36 -4.72 0.47
C ILE A 240 20.83 -5.11 1.88
N ALA A 241 20.78 -6.40 2.23
CA ALA A 241 21.23 -6.90 3.52
C ALA A 241 22.69 -6.54 3.79
N THR A 242 23.56 -6.71 2.78
CA THR A 242 24.97 -6.31 2.86
C THR A 242 25.12 -4.78 2.98
N GLY A 243 24.32 -4.03 2.23
CA GLY A 243 24.37 -2.57 2.22
C GLY A 243 23.94 -1.93 3.54
N LEU A 244 23.02 -2.54 4.27
CA LEU A 244 22.43 -2.03 5.51
C LEU A 244 23.20 -2.45 6.78
N GLU A 245 24.07 -3.45 6.70
CA GLU A 245 24.87 -3.93 7.85
C GLU A 245 25.51 -2.81 8.70
N PRO A 246 26.10 -1.74 8.13
CA PRO A 246 26.74 -0.69 8.92
C PRO A 246 25.77 0.19 9.75
N VAL A 247 24.46 0.12 9.49
CA VAL A 247 23.47 1.04 10.07
C VAL A 247 22.35 0.34 10.85
N LYS A 248 22.37 -1.00 10.96
CA LYS A 248 21.29 -1.80 11.58
C LYS A 248 20.90 -1.36 13.00
N GLU A 249 21.88 -1.00 13.82
CA GLU A 249 21.67 -0.63 15.23
C GLU A 249 21.37 0.86 15.45
N ARG A 250 21.25 1.67 14.38
CA ARG A 250 21.05 3.12 14.49
C ARG A 250 19.55 3.43 14.59
N PRO A 251 19.07 4.01 15.71
CA PRO A 251 17.66 4.33 15.85
C PRO A 251 17.25 5.44 14.87
N PHE A 252 16.06 5.30 14.31
CA PHE A 252 15.44 6.29 13.44
C PHE A 252 13.95 6.39 13.71
N ILE A 253 13.36 7.52 13.34
CA ILE A 253 11.91 7.73 13.42
C ILE A 253 11.38 7.84 12.00
N VAL A 254 10.16 7.36 11.80
CA VAL A 254 9.43 7.50 10.54
C VAL A 254 8.22 8.40 10.75
N PHE A 255 7.78 9.09 9.71
CA PHE A 255 6.52 9.82 9.80
C PHE A 255 5.36 8.83 9.88
N HIS A 256 5.23 7.98 8.87
CA HIS A 256 4.24 6.93 8.75
C HIS A 256 4.87 5.56 9.04
N ASP A 257 4.20 4.71 9.83
CA ASP A 257 4.67 3.36 10.16
C ASP A 257 4.38 2.34 9.03
N ALA A 258 5.03 2.51 7.89
CA ALA A 258 4.87 1.63 6.73
C ALA A 258 5.90 0.50 6.64
N TYR A 259 6.96 0.54 7.45
CA TYR A 259 8.22 -0.14 7.11
C TYR A 259 8.47 -1.42 7.89
N GLN A 260 7.52 -1.88 8.71
CA GLN A 260 7.73 -3.00 9.62
C GLN A 260 8.24 -4.28 8.92
N TYR A 261 7.72 -4.58 7.74
CA TYR A 261 8.16 -5.72 6.92
C TYR A 261 9.63 -5.59 6.51
N PHE A 262 10.01 -4.42 5.96
CA PHE A 262 11.40 -4.12 5.61
C PHE A 262 12.32 -4.16 6.84
N GLU A 263 11.84 -3.61 7.95
CA GLU A 263 12.56 -3.57 9.22
C GLU A 263 12.87 -4.98 9.74
N LYS A 264 11.83 -5.82 9.86
CA LYS A 264 11.96 -7.20 10.32
C LYS A 264 12.86 -8.01 9.41
N HIS A 265 12.72 -7.86 8.09
CA HIS A 265 13.52 -8.61 7.12
C HIS A 265 15.01 -8.27 7.19
N PHE A 266 15.34 -6.98 7.26
CA PHE A 266 16.74 -6.53 7.24
C PHE A 266 17.34 -6.27 8.62
N GLY A 267 16.60 -6.54 9.71
CA GLY A 267 17.08 -6.35 11.08
C GLY A 267 17.31 -4.88 11.44
N LEU A 268 16.44 -4.00 10.94
CA LEU A 268 16.34 -2.59 11.33
C LEU A 268 15.23 -2.44 12.37
N SER A 269 15.21 -1.32 13.07
CA SER A 269 14.10 -1.00 13.98
C SER A 269 13.88 0.50 14.02
N ALA A 270 12.71 0.93 13.58
CA ALA A 270 12.25 2.27 13.88
C ALA A 270 12.06 2.40 15.41
N ALA A 271 12.49 3.53 15.96
CA ALA A 271 12.28 3.88 17.36
C ALA A 271 10.86 4.41 17.59
N GLY A 272 10.17 4.84 16.53
CA GLY A 272 8.79 5.29 16.60
C GLY A 272 8.25 5.90 15.31
N SER A 273 6.95 6.19 15.33
CA SER A 273 6.23 6.91 14.25
C SER A 273 5.59 8.21 14.74
N ILE A 274 5.21 9.08 13.80
CA ILE A 274 4.68 10.44 14.07
C ILE A 274 3.19 10.55 13.76
N THR A 275 2.80 10.20 12.53
CA THR A 275 1.43 10.30 12.01
C THR A 275 1.25 9.39 10.81
N VAL A 276 0.07 8.79 10.70
CA VAL A 276 -0.31 7.94 9.56
C VAL A 276 -0.82 8.76 8.37
N SER A 277 -1.25 10.00 8.60
CA SER A 277 -1.88 10.85 7.59
C SER A 277 -0.93 11.95 7.10
N PRO A 278 -0.45 11.92 5.84
CA PRO A 278 0.45 12.94 5.31
C PRO A 278 -0.22 14.31 5.11
N GLU A 279 -1.55 14.35 5.03
CA GLU A 279 -2.32 15.54 4.66
C GLU A 279 -2.70 16.42 5.87
N VAL A 280 -2.64 15.88 7.10
CA VAL A 280 -3.06 16.58 8.31
C VAL A 280 -1.85 17.10 9.06
N ILE A 281 -1.71 18.43 9.14
CA ILE A 281 -0.67 19.06 9.92
C ILE A 281 -1.00 18.89 11.42
N PRO A 282 -0.12 18.29 12.23
CA PRO A 282 -0.33 18.15 13.67
C PRO A 282 -0.38 19.53 14.36
N GLY A 283 -1.23 19.63 15.39
CA GLY A 283 -1.31 20.83 16.25
C GLY A 283 -0.04 21.07 17.07
N ALA A 284 0.08 22.25 17.68
CA ALA A 284 1.30 22.68 18.40
C ALA A 284 1.69 21.75 19.57
N GLN A 285 0.71 21.28 20.35
CA GLN A 285 0.94 20.31 21.42
C GLN A 285 1.52 19.01 20.86
N ARG A 286 0.94 18.52 19.77
CA ARG A 286 1.37 17.28 19.12
C ARG A 286 2.78 17.41 18.56
N VAL A 287 3.14 18.54 17.97
CA VAL A 287 4.52 18.84 17.54
C VAL A 287 5.51 18.79 18.71
N ASP A 288 5.13 19.29 19.89
CA ASP A 288 5.98 19.28 21.08
C ASP A 288 6.20 17.85 21.62
N GLU A 289 5.15 17.01 21.61
CA GLU A 289 5.24 15.57 21.91
C GLU A 289 6.20 14.86 20.95
N ILE A 290 6.08 15.13 19.65
CA ILE A 290 6.95 14.55 18.62
C ILE A 290 8.40 14.99 18.83
N ARG A 291 8.66 16.28 19.09
CA ARG A 291 10.02 16.79 19.35
C ARG A 291 10.63 16.16 20.60
N THR A 292 9.85 16.05 21.67
CA THR A 292 10.24 15.39 22.91
C THR A 292 10.65 13.95 22.62
N LYS A 293 9.82 13.22 21.87
CA LYS A 293 10.08 11.84 21.47
C LYS A 293 11.33 11.69 20.59
N VAL A 294 11.54 12.57 19.61
CA VAL A 294 12.77 12.58 18.79
C VAL A 294 14.02 12.77 19.67
N SER A 295 13.93 13.65 20.67
CA SER A 295 15.03 13.90 21.61
C SER A 295 15.23 12.76 22.62
N GLU A 296 14.17 12.16 23.15
CA GLU A 296 14.22 11.07 24.13
C GLU A 296 14.75 9.77 23.52
N LEU A 297 14.43 9.51 22.25
CA LEU A 297 14.83 8.31 21.52
C LEU A 297 16.23 8.43 20.88
N ASP A 298 16.90 9.58 21.04
CA ASP A 298 18.21 9.90 20.42
C ASP A 298 18.28 9.49 18.94
N ALA A 299 17.20 9.76 18.21
CA ALA A 299 17.05 9.30 16.84
C ALA A 299 18.08 9.98 15.92
N ALA A 300 18.86 9.18 15.19
CA ALA A 300 19.88 9.71 14.28
C ALA A 300 19.26 10.39 13.05
N CYS A 301 18.08 9.94 12.66
CA CYS A 301 17.33 10.38 11.49
C CYS A 301 15.82 10.32 11.70
N VAL A 302 15.11 11.23 11.05
CA VAL A 302 13.66 11.24 10.85
C VAL A 302 13.38 11.09 9.36
N PHE A 303 12.58 10.10 8.97
CA PHE A 303 12.25 9.82 7.58
C PHE A 303 10.80 10.17 7.27
N ALA A 304 10.58 10.93 6.21
CA ALA A 304 9.26 11.25 5.68
C ALA A 304 9.04 10.62 4.31
N GLU A 305 7.79 10.43 3.91
CA GLU A 305 7.47 10.02 2.54
C GLU A 305 7.43 11.24 1.60
N PRO A 306 7.57 11.05 0.27
CA PRO A 306 7.53 12.15 -0.69
C PRO A 306 6.24 12.99 -0.63
N GLN A 307 5.13 12.42 -0.16
CA GLN A 307 3.85 13.12 -0.01
C GLN A 307 3.83 14.14 1.13
N PHE A 308 4.78 14.08 2.07
CA PHE A 308 4.78 14.97 3.22
C PHE A 308 5.36 16.35 2.87
N GLU A 309 4.70 17.40 3.36
CA GLU A 309 5.16 18.78 3.21
C GLU A 309 6.52 18.99 3.90
N PRO A 310 7.55 19.52 3.21
CA PRO A 310 8.90 19.72 3.77
C PRO A 310 8.91 20.52 5.07
N ARG A 311 7.99 21.48 5.20
CA ARG A 311 7.85 22.32 6.40
C ARG A 311 7.53 21.50 7.65
N LEU A 312 6.78 20.41 7.54
CA LEU A 312 6.45 19.57 8.69
C LEU A 312 7.70 18.83 9.20
N VAL A 313 8.52 18.34 8.27
CA VAL A 313 9.80 17.69 8.59
C VAL A 313 10.76 18.67 9.29
N GLU A 314 10.85 19.90 8.79
CA GLU A 314 11.64 20.97 9.41
C GLU A 314 11.16 21.27 10.83
N VAL A 315 9.85 21.42 11.03
CA VAL A 315 9.26 21.71 12.34
C VAL A 315 9.54 20.58 13.33
N VAL A 316 9.45 19.31 12.92
CA VAL A 316 9.71 18.17 13.82
C VAL A 316 11.20 18.04 14.17
N THR A 317 12.09 18.36 13.25
CA THR A 317 13.55 18.22 13.46
C THR A 317 14.19 19.44 14.10
N GLU A 318 13.55 20.61 14.06
CA GLU A 318 14.05 21.85 14.65
C GLU A 318 14.34 21.70 16.15
N GLY A 319 15.55 22.09 16.56
CA GLY A 319 16.01 21.99 17.95
C GLY A 319 16.54 20.61 18.34
N THR A 320 16.49 19.62 17.45
CA THR A 320 17.06 18.29 17.64
C THR A 320 18.37 18.12 16.88
N ASN A 321 19.13 17.06 17.18
CA ASN A 321 20.31 16.66 16.39
C ASN A 321 19.95 15.70 15.25
N ALA A 322 18.67 15.35 15.09
CA ALA A 322 18.22 14.39 14.10
C ALA A 322 18.30 15.01 12.70
N ARG A 323 18.76 14.21 11.73
CA ARG A 323 18.72 14.59 10.31
C ARG A 323 17.40 14.17 9.69
N SER A 324 17.10 14.69 8.52
CA SER A 324 15.97 14.22 7.72
C SER A 324 16.41 13.37 6.53
N GLY A 325 15.58 12.40 6.17
CA GLY A 325 15.69 11.60 4.96
C GLY A 325 14.31 11.33 4.36
N VAL A 326 14.27 10.70 3.18
CA VAL A 326 13.02 10.31 2.51
C VAL A 326 12.96 8.79 2.39
N LEU A 327 11.85 8.18 2.79
CA LEU A 327 11.55 6.79 2.47
C LEU A 327 10.29 6.76 1.63
N ASP A 328 10.37 6.15 0.46
CA ASP A 328 9.26 6.11 -0.50
C ASP A 328 8.80 4.66 -0.66
N PRO A 329 7.78 4.21 0.11
CA PRO A 329 7.31 2.84 0.06
C PRO A 329 6.52 2.52 -1.22
N LEU A 330 6.19 3.51 -2.04
CA LEU A 330 5.39 3.35 -3.27
C LEU A 330 6.20 3.60 -4.55
N GLY A 331 7.39 4.20 -4.46
CA GLY A 331 8.20 4.56 -5.62
C GLY A 331 7.52 5.64 -6.47
N ALA A 332 6.95 6.66 -5.83
CA ALA A 332 6.14 7.71 -6.45
C ALA A 332 6.76 8.28 -7.74
N GLU A 333 8.06 8.60 -7.68
CA GLU A 333 8.83 9.22 -8.77
C GLU A 333 9.60 8.21 -9.64
N ILE A 334 9.47 6.92 -9.37
CA ILE A 334 10.11 5.84 -10.15
C ILE A 334 9.24 5.53 -11.37
N ALA A 335 9.85 5.33 -12.53
CA ALA A 335 9.11 4.97 -13.74
C ALA A 335 8.42 3.61 -13.56
N ASP A 336 7.15 3.52 -13.97
CA ASP A 336 6.38 2.28 -13.90
C ASP A 336 7.01 1.18 -14.78
N GLY A 337 6.85 -0.09 -14.39
CA GLY A 337 7.39 -1.23 -15.12
C GLY A 337 8.10 -2.25 -14.22
N PRO A 338 8.69 -3.31 -14.81
CA PRO A 338 9.20 -4.47 -14.07
C PRO A 338 10.43 -4.17 -13.19
N ASP A 339 11.10 -3.05 -13.41
CA ASP A 339 12.29 -2.66 -12.63
C ASP A 339 11.95 -1.78 -11.41
N LEU A 340 10.74 -1.21 -11.34
CA LEU A 340 10.35 -0.27 -10.28
C LEU A 340 10.53 -0.86 -8.88
N TYR A 341 10.09 -2.11 -8.65
CA TYR A 341 10.22 -2.77 -7.34
C TYR A 341 11.68 -2.79 -6.86
N PHE A 342 12.61 -3.07 -7.76
CA PHE A 342 14.04 -3.14 -7.44
C PHE A 342 14.61 -1.76 -7.11
N ASP A 343 14.25 -0.75 -7.89
CA ASP A 343 14.71 0.63 -7.67
C ASP A 343 14.12 1.22 -6.39
N LEU A 344 12.86 0.90 -6.07
CA LEU A 344 12.19 1.27 -4.83
C LEU A 344 12.95 0.70 -3.62
N MET A 345 13.18 -0.62 -3.62
CA MET A 345 13.87 -1.30 -2.52
C MET A 345 15.31 -0.81 -2.34
N ARG A 346 16.05 -0.60 -3.43
CA ARG A 346 17.39 0.02 -3.38
C ARG A 346 17.34 1.45 -2.89
N GLY A 347 16.35 2.23 -3.32
CA GLY A 347 16.16 3.62 -2.93
C GLY A 347 15.97 3.77 -1.43
N MET A 348 15.08 2.97 -0.83
CA MET A 348 14.89 2.95 0.63
C MET A 348 16.17 2.55 1.35
N ALA A 349 16.83 1.47 0.94
CA ALA A 349 18.09 1.04 1.55
C ALA A 349 19.20 2.11 1.46
N ALA A 350 19.31 2.77 0.30
CA ALA A 350 20.27 3.83 0.07
C ALA A 350 19.97 5.07 0.93
N SER A 351 18.70 5.43 1.10
CA SER A 351 18.27 6.54 1.95
C SER A 351 18.55 6.27 3.43
N LEU A 352 18.18 5.08 3.91
CA LEU A 352 18.49 4.61 5.27
C LEU A 352 20.00 4.69 5.53
N ARG A 353 20.81 4.06 4.68
CA ARG A 353 22.27 4.10 4.81
C ARG A 353 22.81 5.52 4.73
N GLY A 354 22.34 6.31 3.77
CA GLY A 354 22.83 7.67 3.53
C GLY A 354 22.57 8.63 4.70
N CYS A 355 21.45 8.45 5.40
CA CYS A 355 21.15 9.21 6.60
C CYS A 355 21.87 8.63 7.82
N LEU A 356 21.74 7.33 8.09
CA LEU A 356 22.18 6.71 9.35
C LEU A 356 23.69 6.53 9.49
N ALA A 357 24.44 6.47 8.39
CA ALA A 357 25.87 6.19 8.40
C ALA A 357 26.78 7.39 8.72
N LYS A 358 26.24 8.61 8.81
CA LYS A 358 27.03 9.79 9.23
C LYS A 358 26.83 10.11 10.70
#